data_AF-A0A2A2H078-F1
#
_entry.id   AF-A0A2A2H078-F1
#
_cell.length_a   1.000
_cell.length_b   1.000
_cell.length_c   1.000
_cell.angle_alpha   90.00
_cell.angle_beta   90.00
_cell.angle_gamma   90.00
#
_symmetry.space_group_name_H-M   'P 1'
#
loop_
_entity.id
_entity.type
_entity.pdbx_description
1 polymer ?
#
loop_
_entity_poly.entity_id
_entity_poly.type
_entity_poly.pdbx_seq_one_letter_code
_entity_poly.pdbx_strand_id
1 'polypeptide(L)'
;MFTMAGYCWLCHQRLKYRFHGICHYCLKHLPYLKRVCHRCALPVEQFTLACGRCLQTPPYWHNLVAITPYIPPLSKLIQQYKYEKITQIAFILARLFLLYWQQGYRQQRWRKPDIIIAIPLHHSKHWQRGFNQASLIAIQLAYWLGCQFQTNSIIRTRATLPQTQLSAKKRTQNLSKAFRVKKSFQDRHIAVFDDKPVAQ
;
A
#
# COMPACT_ATOMS: atom_id res chain seq x y z
N MET A 1 -33.37 -18.44 -1.65
CA MET A 1 -31.93 -18.09 -1.80
C MET A 1 -31.84 -16.57 -1.98
N PHE A 2 -31.59 -15.81 -0.91
CA PHE A 2 -31.49 -14.35 -1.02
C PHE A 2 -30.19 -13.99 -1.74
N THR A 3 -30.28 -13.61 -3.01
CA THR A 3 -29.14 -13.07 -3.76
C THR A 3 -28.83 -11.67 -3.23
N MET A 4 -27.96 -11.56 -2.21
CA MET A 4 -27.42 -10.26 -1.82
C MET A 4 -26.62 -9.69 -3.01
N ALA A 5 -27.21 -8.70 -3.69
CA ALA A 5 -26.53 -7.98 -4.76
C ALA A 5 -25.33 -7.23 -4.17
N GLY A 6 -24.12 -7.46 -4.72
CA GLY A 6 -22.97 -6.62 -4.39
C GLY A 6 -23.04 -5.32 -5.19
N TYR A 7 -22.81 -4.19 -4.53
CA TYR A 7 -22.77 -2.88 -5.18
C TYR A 7 -21.33 -2.36 -5.28
N CYS A 8 -21.08 -1.51 -6.27
CA CYS A 8 -19.82 -0.80 -6.40
C CYS A 8 -19.64 0.17 -5.23
N TRP A 9 -18.51 0.10 -4.55
CA TRP A 9 -18.18 0.96 -3.40
C TRP A 9 -17.92 2.42 -3.79
N LEU A 10 -17.86 2.73 -5.09
CA LEU A 10 -17.66 4.09 -5.59
C LEU A 10 -18.92 4.73 -6.17
N CYS A 11 -19.68 4.01 -7.00
CA CYS A 11 -20.86 4.55 -7.68
C CYS A 11 -22.18 3.93 -7.26
N HIS A 12 -22.17 2.97 -6.32
CA HIS A 12 -23.36 2.27 -5.82
C HIS A 12 -24.20 1.54 -6.89
N GLN A 13 -23.66 1.34 -8.09
CA GLN A 13 -24.30 0.51 -9.11
C GLN A 13 -24.09 -0.98 -8.82
N ARG A 14 -25.03 -1.82 -9.26
CA ARG A 14 -24.97 -3.28 -9.08
C ARG A 14 -23.77 -3.88 -9.82
N LEU A 15 -23.02 -4.73 -9.13
CA LEU A 15 -21.92 -5.50 -9.71
C LEU A 15 -22.43 -6.85 -10.22
N LYS A 16 -21.99 -7.22 -11.42
CA LYS A 16 -22.12 -8.61 -11.92
C LYS A 16 -21.41 -9.60 -10.98
N TYR A 17 -20.21 -9.24 -10.53
CA TYR A 17 -19.40 -10.01 -9.61
C TYR A 17 -19.21 -9.25 -8.30
N ARG A 18 -19.98 -9.62 -7.27
CA ARG A 18 -20.03 -8.94 -5.97
C ARG A 18 -18.66 -8.76 -5.31
N PHE A 19 -17.76 -9.73 -5.49
CA PHE A 19 -16.41 -9.71 -4.95
C PHE A 19 -15.47 -8.72 -5.67
N HIS A 20 -15.87 -8.08 -6.77
CA HIS A 20 -15.00 -7.07 -7.39
C HIS A 20 -14.86 -5.80 -6.55
N GLY A 21 -15.88 -5.43 -5.76
CA GLY A 21 -15.92 -4.21 -4.96
C GLY A 21 -16.02 -2.91 -5.75
N ILE A 22 -15.29 -2.77 -6.86
CA ILE A 22 -15.33 -1.62 -7.77
C ILE A 22 -15.70 -2.10 -9.16
N CYS A 23 -16.67 -1.44 -9.79
CA CYS A 23 -17.10 -1.77 -11.15
C CYS A 23 -16.03 -1.39 -12.19
N HIS A 24 -16.14 -1.95 -13.39
CA HIS A 24 -15.19 -1.66 -14.48
C HIS A 24 -15.12 -0.17 -14.81
N TYR A 25 -16.28 0.51 -14.87
CA TYR A 25 -16.35 1.94 -15.17
C TYR A 25 -15.56 2.77 -14.15
N CYS A 26 -15.86 2.62 -12.85
CA CYS A 26 -15.15 3.37 -11.81
C CYS A 26 -13.65 3.04 -11.79
N LEU A 27 -13.29 1.76 -11.95
CA LEU A 27 -11.89 1.34 -11.99
C LEU A 27 -11.11 2.04 -13.12
N LYS A 28 -11.70 2.13 -14.32
CA LYS A 28 -11.08 2.77 -15.49
C LYS A 28 -10.94 4.30 -15.33
N HIS A 29 -11.80 4.92 -14.55
CA HIS A 29 -11.81 6.36 -14.31
C HIS A 29 -11.14 6.77 -12.99
N LEU A 30 -10.52 5.83 -12.27
CA LEU A 30 -9.70 6.20 -11.12
C LEU A 30 -8.53 7.09 -11.58
N PRO A 31 -8.20 8.14 -10.82
CA PRO A 31 -6.98 8.90 -11.05
C PRO A 31 -5.78 7.96 -11.04
N TYR A 32 -4.88 8.10 -12.00
CA TYR A 32 -3.67 7.31 -12.10
C TYR A 32 -2.43 8.20 -12.00
N LEU A 33 -1.35 7.63 -11.48
CA LEU A 33 -0.05 8.29 -11.45
C LEU A 33 0.55 8.24 -12.86
N LYS A 34 0.56 9.38 -13.57
CA LYS A 34 0.97 9.46 -14.98
C LYS A 34 2.43 9.07 -15.20
N ARG A 35 3.35 9.85 -14.64
CA ARG A 35 4.80 9.70 -14.81
C ARG A 35 5.45 9.89 -13.46
N VAL A 36 5.91 8.80 -12.88
CA VAL A 36 6.54 8.81 -11.56
C VAL A 36 7.87 8.07 -11.61
N CYS A 37 8.82 8.51 -10.79
CA CYS A 37 10.09 7.82 -10.62
C CYS A 37 9.85 6.42 -10.06
N HIS A 38 10.43 5.39 -10.69
CA HIS A 38 10.29 4.00 -10.22
C HIS A 38 10.83 3.79 -8.80
N ARG A 39 11.82 4.60 -8.37
CA ARG A 39 12.41 4.50 -7.01
C ARG A 39 11.57 5.20 -5.95
N CYS A 40 11.11 6.43 -6.14
CA CYS A 40 10.42 7.18 -5.08
C CYS A 40 8.93 7.45 -5.31
N ALA A 41 8.40 7.08 -6.48
CA ALA A 41 7.06 7.38 -6.96
C ALA A 41 6.67 8.88 -6.99
N LEU A 42 7.65 9.78 -6.94
CA LEU A 42 7.41 11.21 -7.15
C LEU A 42 7.26 11.54 -8.64
N PRO A 43 6.48 12.57 -9.00
CA PRO A 43 6.31 12.99 -10.39
C PRO A 43 7.64 13.26 -11.11
N VAL A 44 7.72 12.84 -12.37
CA VAL A 44 8.88 13.08 -13.25
C VAL A 44 8.40 13.40 -14.66
N GLU A 45 9.20 14.15 -15.42
CA GLU A 45 8.91 14.44 -16.83
C GLU A 45 9.27 13.27 -17.74
N GLN A 46 10.42 12.63 -17.48
CA GLN A 46 10.95 11.48 -18.21
C GLN A 46 10.95 10.23 -17.32
N PHE A 47 10.42 9.12 -17.85
CA PHE A 47 10.23 7.87 -17.10
C PHE A 47 11.41 6.89 -17.22
N THR A 48 12.31 7.09 -18.19
CA THR A 48 13.38 6.14 -18.52
C THR A 48 14.48 6.06 -17.47
N LEU A 49 14.70 7.12 -16.70
CA LEU A 49 15.73 7.20 -15.67
C LEU A 49 15.12 7.47 -14.29
N ALA A 50 15.86 7.11 -13.24
CA ALA A 50 15.52 7.57 -11.90
C ALA A 50 15.61 9.11 -11.83
N CYS A 51 14.77 9.75 -11.02
CA CYS A 51 14.83 11.22 -10.86
C CYS A 51 16.16 11.66 -10.24
N GLY A 52 16.55 12.93 -10.44
CA GLY A 52 17.81 13.48 -9.92
C GLY A 52 18.04 13.23 -8.43
N ARG A 53 16.99 13.32 -7.60
CA ARG A 53 17.05 13.00 -6.17
C ARG A 53 17.48 11.55 -5.92
N CYS A 54 16.91 10.60 -6.66
CA CYS A 54 17.21 9.17 -6.51
C CYS A 54 18.51 8.73 -7.18
N LEU A 55 19.08 9.56 -8.07
CA LEU A 55 20.43 9.37 -8.61
C LEU A 55 21.49 9.84 -7.61
N GLN A 56 21.30 11.03 -7.02
CA GLN A 56 22.22 11.60 -6.03
C GLN A 56 22.17 10.87 -4.68
N THR A 57 20.98 10.47 -4.25
CA THR A 57 20.76 9.80 -2.97
C THR A 57 19.77 8.66 -3.18
N PRO A 58 20.25 7.49 -3.64
CA PRO A 58 19.37 6.36 -3.90
C PRO A 58 18.70 5.88 -2.61
N PRO A 59 17.39 5.57 -2.64
CA PRO A 59 16.73 4.97 -1.50
C PRO A 59 17.21 3.52 -1.28
N TYR A 60 16.99 3.00 -0.08
CA TYR A 60 17.34 1.62 0.29
C TYR A 60 16.49 0.54 -0.39
N TRP A 61 15.51 0.93 -1.20
CA TRP A 61 14.63 0.02 -1.93
C TRP A 61 14.81 0.19 -3.44
N HIS A 62 14.59 -0.89 -4.18
CA HIS A 62 14.74 -0.90 -5.63
C HIS A 62 13.60 -0.16 -6.35
N ASN A 63 12.36 -0.38 -5.90
CA ASN A 63 11.16 0.19 -6.49
C ASN A 63 10.16 0.58 -5.40
N LEU A 64 9.41 1.65 -5.63
CA LEU A 64 8.24 2.02 -4.84
C LEU A 64 7.01 2.02 -5.74
N VAL A 65 6.05 1.15 -5.43
CA VAL A 65 4.80 1.01 -6.20
C VAL A 65 3.68 1.74 -5.49
N ALA A 66 3.27 2.87 -6.06
CA ALA A 66 2.06 3.59 -5.67
C ALA A 66 1.02 3.42 -6.80
N ILE A 67 -0.25 3.23 -6.45
CA ILE A 67 -1.29 2.94 -7.46
C ILE A 67 -1.92 4.21 -8.01
N THR A 68 -2.28 5.13 -7.12
CA THR A 68 -3.18 6.25 -7.39
C THR A 68 -2.85 7.40 -6.45
N PRO A 69 -3.00 8.66 -6.89
CA PRO A 69 -2.90 9.80 -5.99
C PRO A 69 -3.93 9.71 -4.87
N TYR A 70 -3.58 10.25 -3.70
CA TYR A 70 -4.47 10.28 -2.53
C TYR A 70 -5.53 11.39 -2.66
N ILE A 71 -6.45 11.22 -3.61
CA ILE A 71 -7.54 12.16 -3.93
C ILE A 71 -8.87 11.40 -4.11
N PRO A 72 -10.03 12.11 -4.14
CA PRO A 72 -11.30 11.48 -4.44
C PRO A 72 -11.30 10.78 -5.81
N PRO A 73 -12.07 9.68 -5.96
CA PRO A 73 -13.00 9.14 -4.97
C PRO A 73 -12.36 8.13 -4.00
N LEU A 74 -11.13 7.66 -4.25
CA LEU A 74 -10.51 6.62 -3.44
C LEU A 74 -10.07 7.09 -2.06
N SER A 75 -9.68 8.36 -1.90
CA SER A 75 -9.33 8.92 -0.59
C SER A 75 -10.46 8.77 0.43
N LYS A 76 -11.72 8.90 -0.01
CA LYS A 76 -12.91 8.68 0.84
C LYS A 76 -13.01 7.23 1.30
N LEU A 77 -12.86 6.26 0.40
CA LEU A 77 -12.82 4.84 0.77
C LEU A 77 -11.68 4.51 1.72
N ILE A 78 -10.50 5.11 1.52
CA ILE A 78 -9.35 4.92 2.42
C ILE A 78 -9.63 5.53 3.80
N GLN A 79 -10.32 6.68 3.88
CA GLN A 79 -10.73 7.27 5.15
C GLN A 79 -11.71 6.35 5.90
N GLN A 80 -12.75 5.85 5.23
CA GLN A 80 -13.70 4.89 5.80
C GLN A 80 -12.98 3.64 6.33
N TYR A 81 -12.03 3.11 5.54
CA TYR A 81 -11.21 1.99 5.96
C TYR A 81 -10.37 2.29 7.21
N LYS A 82 -9.73 3.47 7.27
CA LYS A 82 -8.79 3.82 8.35
C LYS A 82 -9.46 4.25 9.65
N TYR A 83 -10.62 4.93 9.54
CA TYR A 83 -11.23 5.63 10.67
C TYR A 83 -12.59 5.06 11.07
N GLU A 84 -13.38 4.54 10.11
CA GLU A 84 -14.70 3.94 10.37
C GLU A 84 -14.63 2.42 10.56
N LYS A 85 -13.43 1.83 10.51
CA LYS A 85 -13.17 0.39 10.75
C LYS A 85 -13.95 -0.55 9.81
N ILE A 86 -14.32 -0.09 8.61
CA ILE A 86 -14.97 -0.91 7.58
C ILE A 86 -13.91 -1.80 6.91
N THR A 87 -13.59 -2.93 7.54
CA THR A 87 -12.50 -3.83 7.13
C THR A 87 -12.74 -4.53 5.80
N GLN A 88 -13.99 -4.62 5.34
CA GLN A 88 -14.34 -5.17 4.02
C GLN A 88 -13.68 -4.38 2.88
N ILE A 89 -13.38 -3.10 3.10
CA ILE A 89 -12.66 -2.25 2.14
C ILE A 89 -11.23 -2.76 1.90
N ALA A 90 -10.60 -3.45 2.86
CA ALA A 90 -9.26 -4.02 2.69
C ALA A 90 -9.18 -4.96 1.48
N PHE A 91 -10.21 -5.79 1.27
CA PHE A 91 -10.29 -6.70 0.13
C PHE A 91 -10.32 -5.95 -1.20
N ILE A 92 -11.06 -4.83 -1.24
CA ILE A 92 -11.23 -3.99 -2.42
C ILE A 92 -9.91 -3.30 -2.77
N LEU A 93 -9.25 -2.72 -1.76
CA LEU A 93 -7.96 -2.08 -1.90
C LEU A 93 -6.90 -3.09 -2.33
N ALA A 94 -6.88 -4.29 -1.72
CA ALA A 94 -6.00 -5.37 -2.13
C ALA A 94 -6.22 -5.72 -3.61
N ARG A 95 -7.47 -5.82 -4.07
CA ARG A 95 -7.75 -6.16 -5.47
C ARG A 95 -7.25 -5.06 -6.42
N LEU A 96 -7.38 -3.79 -6.02
CA LEU A 96 -6.83 -2.67 -6.78
C LEU A 96 -5.30 -2.76 -6.88
N PHE A 97 -4.61 -3.06 -5.76
CA PHE A 97 -3.17 -3.35 -5.73
C PHE A 97 -2.81 -4.50 -6.68
N LEU A 98 -3.55 -5.62 -6.62
CA LEU A 98 -3.28 -6.79 -7.45
C LEU A 98 -3.36 -6.46 -8.94
N LEU A 99 -4.43 -5.77 -9.37
CA LEU A 99 -4.61 -5.43 -10.78
C LEU A 99 -3.50 -4.51 -11.29
N TYR A 100 -3.13 -3.49 -10.51
CA TYR A 100 -2.03 -2.59 -10.86
C TYR A 100 -0.69 -3.35 -10.88
N TRP A 101 -0.44 -4.18 -9.87
CA TRP A 101 0.77 -4.98 -9.77
C TRP A 101 0.92 -5.94 -10.95
N GLN A 102 -0.15 -6.65 -11.33
CA GLN A 102 -0.15 -7.57 -12.47
C GLN A 102 0.18 -6.85 -13.78
N GLN A 103 -0.31 -5.62 -13.97
CA GLN A 103 -0.01 -4.83 -15.16
C GLN A 103 1.49 -4.56 -15.28
N GLY A 104 2.13 -4.05 -14.22
CA GLY A 104 3.57 -3.79 -14.27
C GLY A 104 4.42 -5.06 -14.29
N TYR A 105 3.95 -6.17 -13.71
CA TYR A 105 4.62 -7.46 -13.80
C TYR A 105 4.66 -7.97 -15.24
N ARG A 106 3.54 -7.91 -15.97
CA ARG A 106 3.47 -8.26 -17.40
C ARG A 106 4.37 -7.37 -18.27
N GLN A 107 4.52 -6.10 -17.86
CA GLN A 107 5.41 -5.14 -18.51
C GLN A 107 6.86 -5.22 -18.02
N GLN A 108 7.21 -6.25 -17.23
CA GLN A 108 8.54 -6.48 -16.68
C GLN A 108 9.10 -5.29 -15.86
N ARG A 109 8.23 -4.44 -15.31
CA ARG A 109 8.60 -3.27 -14.50
C ARG A 109 9.08 -3.64 -13.10
N TRP A 110 8.63 -4.79 -12.59
CA TRP A 110 9.02 -5.31 -11.29
C TRP A 110 8.94 -6.84 -11.27
N ARG A 111 9.63 -7.43 -10.29
CA ARG A 111 9.69 -8.89 -10.08
C ARG A 111 8.66 -9.33 -9.04
N LYS A 112 8.26 -10.61 -9.08
CA LYS A 112 7.43 -11.23 -8.04
C LYS A 112 8.19 -11.22 -6.71
N PRO A 113 7.58 -10.79 -5.59
CA PRO A 113 8.20 -10.90 -4.27
C PRO A 113 8.14 -12.34 -3.76
N ASP A 114 9.18 -12.77 -3.05
CA ASP A 114 9.19 -14.03 -2.31
C ASP A 114 8.36 -13.89 -1.03
N ILE A 115 8.43 -12.71 -0.41
CA ILE A 115 7.82 -12.40 0.89
C ILE A 115 7.17 -11.02 0.84
N ILE A 116 5.96 -10.90 1.38
CA ILE A 116 5.33 -9.62 1.71
C ILE A 116 5.33 -9.43 3.21
N ILE A 117 5.74 -8.24 3.65
CA ILE A 117 5.67 -7.80 5.03
C ILE A 117 4.86 -6.49 5.13
N ALA A 118 3.99 -6.40 6.12
CA ALA A 118 3.26 -5.17 6.42
C ALA A 118 4.01 -4.37 7.50
N ILE A 119 4.07 -3.04 7.34
CA ILE A 119 4.66 -2.19 8.38
C ILE A 119 3.82 -2.29 9.67
N PRO A 120 4.44 -2.62 10.83
CA PRO A 120 3.71 -2.80 12.07
C PRO A 120 3.24 -1.46 12.66
N LEU A 121 2.03 -1.48 13.23
CA LEU A 121 1.60 -0.45 14.16
C LEU A 121 2.30 -0.63 15.52
N HIS A 122 2.39 0.45 16.28
CA HIS A 122 2.79 0.36 17.69
C HIS A 122 1.66 -0.34 18.48
N HIS A 123 2.01 -1.09 19.53
CA HIS A 123 1.03 -1.89 20.28
C HIS A 123 -0.17 -1.05 20.76
N SER A 124 0.05 0.16 21.28
CA SER A 124 -1.04 1.06 21.70
C SER A 124 -2.01 1.44 20.57
N LYS A 125 -1.49 1.71 19.37
CA LYS A 125 -2.31 1.97 18.17
C LYS A 125 -3.01 0.73 17.66
N HIS A 126 -2.37 -0.43 17.79
CA HIS A 126 -2.97 -1.71 17.44
C HIS A 126 -4.19 -1.98 18.34
N TRP A 127 -4.05 -1.81 19.65
CA TRP A 127 -5.15 -1.93 20.62
C TRP A 127 -6.31 -0.97 20.32
N GLN A 128 -6.03 0.32 20.11
CA GLN A 128 -7.06 1.32 19.81
C GLN A 128 -7.84 1.01 18.51
N ARG A 129 -7.13 0.53 17.49
CA ARG A 129 -7.71 0.30 16.15
C ARG A 129 -8.34 -1.09 16.01
N GLY A 130 -7.86 -2.08 16.76
CA GLY A 130 -8.29 -3.48 16.68
C GLY A 130 -7.59 -4.30 15.59
N PHE A 131 -7.02 -3.65 14.56
CA PHE A 131 -6.32 -4.31 13.46
C PHE A 131 -5.21 -3.44 12.85
N ASN A 132 -4.28 -4.06 12.13
CA ASN A 132 -3.29 -3.36 11.31
C ASN A 132 -3.80 -3.23 9.86
N GLN A 133 -4.03 -1.98 9.44
CA GLN A 133 -4.52 -1.66 8.09
C GLN A 133 -3.64 -2.22 6.97
N ALA A 134 -2.32 -2.14 7.13
CA ALA A 134 -1.39 -2.66 6.14
C ALA A 134 -1.47 -4.20 6.08
N SER A 135 -1.60 -4.87 7.23
CA SER A 135 -1.63 -6.33 7.31
C SER A 135 -2.84 -6.95 6.59
N LEU A 136 -4.05 -6.39 6.75
CA LEU A 136 -5.25 -6.94 6.10
C LEU A 136 -5.17 -6.91 4.57
N ILE A 137 -4.53 -5.87 4.02
CA ILE A 137 -4.32 -5.78 2.57
C ILE A 137 -3.17 -6.71 2.14
N ALA A 138 -2.05 -6.68 2.87
CA ALA A 138 -0.85 -7.44 2.53
C ALA A 138 -1.06 -8.96 2.58
N ILE A 139 -1.82 -9.48 3.54
CA ILE A 139 -2.12 -10.92 3.63
C ILE A 139 -2.90 -11.40 2.41
N GLN A 140 -3.90 -10.63 1.98
CA GLN A 140 -4.72 -10.96 0.81
C GLN A 140 -3.89 -10.87 -0.48
N LEU A 141 -3.00 -9.88 -0.58
CA LEU A 141 -2.08 -9.76 -1.70
C LEU A 141 -1.11 -10.93 -1.77
N ALA A 142 -0.51 -11.33 -0.65
CA ALA A 142 0.43 -12.45 -0.61
C ALA A 142 -0.24 -13.76 -1.07
N TYR A 143 -1.47 -13.99 -0.62
CA TYR A 143 -2.29 -15.12 -1.06
C TYR A 143 -2.50 -15.11 -2.58
N TRP A 144 -2.95 -13.99 -3.16
CA TRP A 144 -3.19 -13.91 -4.61
C TRP A 144 -1.93 -13.94 -5.46
N LEU A 145 -0.82 -13.42 -4.95
CA LEU A 145 0.47 -13.48 -5.63
C LEU A 145 1.14 -14.84 -5.46
N GLY A 146 0.65 -15.69 -4.56
CA GLY A 146 1.25 -16.99 -4.24
C GLY A 146 2.67 -16.82 -3.68
N CYS A 147 2.82 -15.94 -2.69
CA CYS A 147 4.08 -15.72 -1.97
C CYS A 147 3.84 -15.69 -0.46
N GLN A 148 4.92 -15.70 0.32
CA GLN A 148 4.80 -15.80 1.78
C GLN A 148 4.35 -14.46 2.38
N PHE A 149 3.33 -14.49 3.24
CA PHE A 149 3.05 -13.37 4.15
C PHE A 149 3.77 -13.63 5.47
N GLN A 150 4.64 -12.71 5.89
CA GLN A 150 5.39 -12.87 7.13
C GLN A 150 4.99 -11.82 8.18
N THR A 151 4.40 -12.31 9.26
CA THR A 151 4.08 -11.52 10.45
C THR A 151 5.26 -11.51 11.42
N ASN A 152 5.29 -10.53 12.33
CA ASN A 152 6.24 -10.42 13.45
C ASN A 152 7.74 -10.41 13.05
N SER A 153 8.05 -10.20 11.77
CA SER A 153 9.41 -10.09 11.25
C SER A 153 10.01 -8.71 11.46
N ILE A 154 9.15 -7.69 11.47
CA ILE A 154 9.46 -6.33 11.91
C ILE A 154 8.53 -6.02 13.07
N ILE A 155 9.09 -5.46 14.14
CA ILE A 155 8.31 -4.90 15.24
C ILE A 155 8.55 -3.41 15.36
N ARG A 156 7.54 -2.69 15.83
CA ARG A 156 7.68 -1.28 16.20
C ARG A 156 7.92 -1.19 17.70
N THR A 157 9.13 -0.79 18.07
CA THR A 157 9.62 -0.82 19.46
C THR A 157 9.19 0.38 20.28
N ARG A 158 8.89 1.52 19.64
CA ARG A 158 8.48 2.75 20.32
C ARG A 158 7.28 3.43 19.65
N ALA A 159 6.49 4.11 20.46
CA ALA A 159 5.50 5.05 19.96
C ALA A 159 6.21 6.23 19.28
N THR A 160 5.65 6.71 18.17
CA THR A 160 6.17 7.88 17.48
C THR A 160 5.02 8.86 17.26
N LEU A 161 5.34 10.15 17.26
CA LEU A 161 4.36 11.20 16.99
C LEU A 161 3.77 11.03 15.58
N PRO A 162 2.53 11.49 15.33
CA PRO A 162 1.97 11.59 13.99
C PRO A 162 2.92 12.38 13.08
N GLN A 163 3.28 11.81 11.93
CA GLN A 163 4.26 12.43 11.02
C GLN A 163 3.72 13.67 10.29
N THR A 164 2.39 13.82 10.21
CA THR A 164 1.72 14.95 9.56
C THR A 164 2.05 16.30 10.19
N GLN A 165 2.46 16.31 11.46
CA GLN A 165 2.81 17.52 12.21
C GLN A 165 4.34 17.78 12.24
N LEU A 166 5.15 16.98 11.52
CA LEU A 166 6.61 17.01 11.64
C LEU A 166 7.27 17.45 10.33
N SER A 167 8.27 18.34 10.46
CA SER A 167 9.19 18.67 9.37
C SER A 167 9.99 17.43 8.92
N ALA A 168 10.58 17.45 7.73
CA ALA A 168 11.34 16.32 7.20
C ALA A 168 12.44 15.82 8.16
N LYS A 169 13.24 16.74 8.74
CA LYS A 169 14.27 16.42 9.75
C LYS A 169 13.66 15.76 10.98
N LYS A 170 12.54 16.31 11.50
CA LYS A 170 11.83 15.74 12.65
C LYS A 170 11.20 14.39 12.32
N ARG A 171 10.76 14.15 11.09
CA ARG A 171 10.25 12.83 10.64
C ARG A 171 11.34 11.76 10.72
N THR A 172 12.55 12.04 10.25
CA THR A 172 13.69 11.12 10.33
C THR A 172 14.04 10.80 11.78
N GLN A 173 14.14 11.81 12.64
CA GLN A 173 14.41 11.62 14.07
C GLN A 173 13.28 10.84 14.77
N ASN A 174 12.02 11.13 14.44
CA ASN A 174 10.85 10.45 14.99
C ASN A 174 10.74 8.98 14.56
N LEU A 175 11.39 8.58 13.45
CA LEU A 175 11.47 7.19 13.01
C LEU A 175 12.76 6.47 13.42
N SER A 176 13.79 7.21 13.82
CA SER A 176 15.08 6.62 14.22
C SER A 176 14.91 5.58 15.33
N LYS A 177 15.46 4.39 15.16
CA LYS A 177 15.35 3.24 16.09
C LYS A 177 13.91 2.85 16.46
N ALA A 178 12.90 3.25 15.67
CA ALA A 178 11.50 2.95 15.96
C ALA A 178 11.07 1.55 15.53
N PHE A 179 11.84 0.92 14.65
CA PHE A 179 11.60 -0.43 14.15
C PHE A 179 12.80 -1.33 14.44
N ARG A 180 12.52 -2.60 14.70
CA ARG A 180 13.52 -3.66 14.85
C ARG A 180 13.14 -4.84 13.96
N VAL A 181 14.11 -5.32 13.19
CA VAL A 181 13.99 -6.55 12.41
C VAL A 181 14.32 -7.73 13.32
N LYS A 182 13.44 -8.73 13.36
CA LYS A 182 13.58 -9.94 14.20
C LYS A 182 14.07 -11.16 13.42
N LYS A 183 13.88 -11.18 12.10
CA LYS A 183 14.20 -12.32 11.23
C LYS A 183 15.10 -11.84 10.11
N SER A 184 16.08 -12.67 9.73
CA SER A 184 16.89 -12.40 8.54
C SER A 184 16.04 -12.59 7.27
N PHE A 185 16.36 -11.81 6.25
CA PHE A 185 15.75 -11.90 4.93
C PHE A 185 16.81 -11.99 3.82
N GLN A 186 17.96 -12.55 4.15
CA GLN A 186 19.08 -12.69 3.23
C GLN A 186 18.63 -13.43 1.96
N ASP A 187 19.07 -12.93 0.81
CA ASP A 187 18.79 -13.48 -0.53
C ASP A 187 17.30 -13.62 -0.89
N ARG A 188 16.43 -12.78 -0.30
CA ARG A 188 14.99 -12.71 -0.63
C ARG A 188 14.61 -11.39 -1.27
N HIS A 189 13.73 -11.45 -2.26
CA HIS A 189 13.05 -10.28 -2.79
C HIS A 189 11.80 -9.98 -1.95
N ILE A 190 11.87 -8.91 -1.15
CA ILE A 190 10.82 -8.56 -0.17
C ILE A 190 10.01 -7.37 -0.67
N ALA A 191 8.68 -7.49 -0.61
CA ALA A 191 7.78 -6.35 -0.72
C ALA A 191 7.36 -5.86 0.67
N VAL A 192 7.60 -4.58 0.95
CA VAL A 192 7.12 -3.91 2.17
C VAL A 192 5.85 -3.14 1.84
N PHE A 193 4.77 -3.43 2.55
CA PHE A 193 3.49 -2.76 2.38
C PHE A 193 3.25 -1.70 3.47
N ASP A 194 2.99 -0.47 3.06
CA ASP A 194 2.63 0.67 3.93
C ASP A 194 1.28 1.25 3.49
N ASP A 195 0.49 1.74 4.45
CA ASP A 195 -0.79 2.39 4.21
C ASP A 195 -0.67 3.91 4.07
N LYS A 196 0.53 4.48 4.24
CA LYS A 196 0.75 5.93 4.18
C LYS A 196 0.90 6.46 2.75
N PRO A 197 0.40 7.68 2.47
CA PRO A 197 0.69 8.37 1.22
C PRO A 197 2.19 8.60 1.04
N VAL A 198 2.64 8.60 -0.21
CA VAL A 198 3.99 9.06 -0.57
C VAL A 198 4.07 10.55 -0.23
N ALA A 199 4.97 10.92 0.67
CA ALA A 199 5.20 12.32 1.01
C ALA A 199 5.92 13.00 -0.17
N GLN A 200 5.35 14.11 -0.65
CA GLN A 200 6.03 15.02 -1.57
C GLN A 200 7.15 15.77 -0.84
#